data_AF-A0A0F8ZB23-F1
#
_entry.id   AF-A0A0F8ZB23-F1
#
_cell.length_a   1.000
_cell.length_b   1.000
_cell.length_c   1.000
_cell.angle_alpha   90.00
_cell.angle_beta   90.00
_cell.angle_gamma   90.00
#
_symmetry.space_group_name_H-M   'P 1'
#
loop_
_entity.id
_entity.type
_entity.pdbx_description
1 polymer ?
#
loop_
_entity_poly.entity_id
_entity_poly.type
_entity_poly.pdbx_seq_one_letter_code
_entity_poly.pdbx_strand_id
1 'polypeptide(L)'
;MPATSEPQRKAAGAALAVKQGKAPASGLRGASKRMLSMPRSSLEHLASKPVKPQTTTAAAHLKREFAAGPKHVKKHRKTRRKK
;
A
#
# COMPACT_ATOMS: atom_id res chain seq x y z
N MET A 1 -3.33 7.77 11.79
CA MET A 1 -4.55 7.39 11.05
C MET A 1 -4.23 7.42 9.55
N PRO A 2 -4.42 6.35 8.77
CA PRO A 2 -4.38 6.44 7.31
C PRO A 2 -5.55 7.32 6.84
N ALA A 3 -5.37 8.09 5.77
CA ALA A 3 -6.27 9.16 5.32
C ALA A 3 -7.68 8.73 4.82
N THR A 4 -8.10 7.48 5.04
CA THR A 4 -9.45 7.00 4.72
C THR A 4 -9.82 5.85 5.64
N SER A 5 -10.88 5.98 6.42
CA SER A 5 -11.37 4.90 7.30
C SER A 5 -11.88 3.72 6.47
N GLU A 6 -11.53 2.49 6.86
CA GLU A 6 -11.92 1.27 6.14
C GLU A 6 -13.45 1.11 5.96
N PRO A 7 -14.30 1.43 6.95
CA PRO A 7 -15.76 1.42 6.77
C PRO A 7 -16.23 2.39 5.69
N GLN A 8 -15.61 3.57 5.57
CA GLN A 8 -15.95 4.58 4.57
C GLN A 8 -15.58 4.11 3.16
N ARG A 9 -14.43 3.45 3.00
CA ARG A 9 -14.02 2.84 1.73
C ARG A 9 -14.98 1.74 1.29
N LYS A 10 -15.41 0.88 2.22
CA LYS A 10 -16.42 -0.17 1.95
C LYS A 10 -17.76 0.45 1.55
N ALA A 11 -18.20 1.49 2.26
CA ALA A 11 -19.42 2.22 1.93
C ALA A 11 -19.35 2.91 0.55
N ALA A 12 -18.19 3.52 0.21
CA ALA A 12 -17.95 4.12 -1.09
C ALA A 12 -18.01 3.09 -2.23
N GLY A 13 -17.39 1.92 -2.03
CA GLY A 13 -17.42 0.82 -3.00
C GLY A 13 -18.84 0.30 -3.25
N ALA A 14 -19.65 0.14 -2.20
CA ALA A 14 -21.04 -0.28 -2.32
C ALA A 14 -21.89 0.75 -3.07
N ALA A 15 -21.75 2.04 -2.74
CA ALA A 15 -22.45 3.12 -3.44
C ALA A 15 -22.04 3.20 -4.93
N LEU A 16 -20.77 2.97 -5.24
CA LEU A 16 -20.27 2.93 -6.61
C LEU A 16 -20.87 1.76 -7.39
N ALA A 17 -20.96 0.57 -6.80
CA ALA A 17 -21.58 -0.58 -7.45
C ALA A 17 -23.04 -0.31 -7.85
N VAL A 18 -23.80 0.42 -7.01
CA VAL A 18 -25.16 0.84 -7.33
C VAL A 18 -25.20 1.84 -8.48
N LYS A 19 -24.32 2.86 -8.48
CA LYS A 19 -24.23 3.81 -9.61
C LYS A 19 -23.85 3.13 -10.94
N GLN A 20 -23.13 2.02 -10.88
CA GLN A 20 -22.73 1.23 -12.05
C GLN A 20 -23.80 0.22 -12.50
N GLY A 21 -24.93 0.14 -11.79
CA GLY A 21 -25.97 -0.85 -12.06
C GLY A 21 -25.60 -2.29 -11.67
N LYS A 22 -24.51 -2.49 -10.92
CA LYS A 22 -24.05 -3.83 -10.47
C LYS A 22 -24.75 -4.31 -9.19
N ALA A 23 -25.37 -3.40 -8.45
CA ALA A 23 -26.08 -3.71 -7.21
C ALA A 23 -27.37 -2.87 -7.10
N PRO A 24 -28.42 -3.36 -6.44
CA PRO A 24 -29.65 -2.59 -6.24
C PRO A 24 -29.49 -1.53 -5.13
N ALA A 25 -30.11 -0.36 -5.33
CA ALA A 25 -30.07 0.73 -4.34
C ALA A 25 -30.75 0.37 -3.01
N SER A 26 -31.71 -0.55 -3.03
CA SER A 26 -32.39 -1.07 -1.84
C SER A 26 -31.47 -1.82 -0.87
N GLY A 27 -30.32 -2.33 -1.35
CA GLY A 27 -29.32 -3.01 -0.53
C GLY A 27 -28.43 -2.08 0.30
N LEU A 28 -28.45 -0.76 0.03
CA LEU A 28 -27.60 0.19 0.73
C LEU A 28 -28.14 0.54 2.12
N ARG A 29 -27.25 0.55 3.12
CA ARG A 29 -27.56 0.90 4.52
C ARG A 29 -26.58 1.89 5.11
N GLY A 30 -27.07 2.74 6.01
CA GLY A 30 -26.27 3.72 6.75
C GLY A 30 -25.48 4.67 5.84
N ALA A 31 -24.16 4.74 6.05
CA ALA A 31 -23.26 5.63 5.32
C ALA A 31 -23.30 5.43 3.80
N SER A 32 -23.39 4.18 3.33
CA SER A 32 -23.40 3.87 1.90
C SER A 32 -24.60 4.49 1.15
N LYS A 33 -25.75 4.62 1.82
CA LYS A 33 -26.94 5.28 1.28
C LYS A 33 -26.76 6.79 1.18
N ARG A 34 -26.10 7.41 2.15
CA ARG A 34 -25.74 8.85 2.11
C ARG A 34 -24.65 9.13 1.07
N MET A 35 -23.72 8.20 0.88
CA MET A 35 -22.65 8.31 -0.10
C MET A 35 -23.15 8.16 -1.54
N LEU A 36 -24.31 7.54 -1.79
CA LEU A 36 -24.89 7.44 -3.13
C LEU A 36 -25.11 8.82 -3.80
N SER A 37 -25.37 9.85 -2.99
CA SER A 37 -25.51 11.24 -3.45
C SER A 37 -24.20 11.88 -3.92
N MET A 38 -23.04 11.31 -3.56
CA MET A 38 -21.75 11.79 -4.04
C MET A 38 -21.55 11.47 -5.52
N PRO A 39 -20.72 12.24 -6.25
CA PRO A 39 -20.38 11.93 -7.63
C PRO A 39 -19.51 10.68 -7.73
N ARG A 40 -19.59 10.01 -8.89
CA ARG A 40 -18.87 8.75 -9.16
C ARG A 40 -17.36 8.87 -8.95
N SER A 41 -16.74 9.95 -9.40
CA SER A 41 -15.31 10.21 -9.26
C SER A 41 -14.85 10.29 -7.80
N SER A 42 -15.62 10.97 -6.95
CA SER A 42 -15.34 11.01 -5.52
C SER A 42 -15.51 9.65 -4.86
N LEU A 43 -16.51 8.85 -5.27
CA LEU A 43 -16.67 7.48 -4.79
C LEU A 43 -15.53 6.57 -5.24
N GLU A 44 -15.01 6.73 -6.46
CA GLU A 44 -13.82 6.01 -6.95
C GLU A 44 -12.60 6.33 -6.11
N HIS A 45 -12.37 7.61 -5.81
CA HIS A 45 -11.24 8.04 -4.98
C HIS A 45 -11.34 7.46 -3.56
N LEU A 46 -12.53 7.50 -2.95
CA LEU A 46 -12.74 6.97 -1.60
C LEU A 46 -12.72 5.43 -1.56
N ALA A 47 -13.16 4.77 -2.63
CA ALA A 47 -13.14 3.31 -2.76
C ALA A 47 -11.72 2.77 -3.06
N SER A 48 -10.89 3.58 -3.73
CA SER A 48 -9.53 3.21 -4.08
C SER A 48 -8.67 3.04 -2.84
N LYS A 49 -7.88 1.97 -2.78
CA LYS A 49 -6.81 1.89 -1.79
C LYS A 49 -5.70 2.85 -2.26
N PRO A 50 -5.12 3.68 -1.38
CA PRO A 50 -3.91 4.39 -1.75
C PRO A 50 -2.89 3.35 -2.17
N VAL A 51 -2.53 3.39 -3.44
CA VAL A 51 -1.43 2.58 -3.96
C VAL A 51 -0.22 3.12 -3.22
N LYS A 52 0.26 2.38 -2.20
CA LYS A 52 1.58 2.66 -1.65
C LYS A 52 2.51 2.63 -2.86
N PRO A 53 3.33 3.67 -3.12
CA PRO A 53 4.32 3.57 -4.18
C PRO A 53 5.12 2.33 -3.82
N GLN A 54 4.88 1.27 -4.57
CA GLN A 54 5.67 0.06 -4.49
C GLN A 54 7.01 0.56 -4.95
N THR A 55 7.93 0.83 -4.02
CA THR A 55 9.34 1.02 -4.35
C THR A 55 9.65 -0.18 -5.22
N THR A 56 9.76 0.07 -6.53
CA THR A 56 10.02 -0.96 -7.51
C THR A 56 11.19 -1.77 -6.97
N THR A 57 11.16 -3.09 -7.10
CA THR A 57 12.22 -3.96 -6.57
C THR A 57 13.61 -3.48 -7.01
N ALA A 58 13.70 -2.77 -8.15
CA ALA A 58 14.87 -2.02 -8.61
C ALA A 58 15.37 -0.91 -7.66
N ALA A 59 14.50 -0.09 -7.07
CA ALA A 59 14.87 0.97 -6.12
C ALA A 59 15.35 0.43 -4.76
N ALA A 60 14.85 -0.73 -4.33
CA ALA A 60 15.33 -1.42 -3.13
C ALA A 60 16.74 -2.01 -3.32
N HIS A 61 17.09 -2.43 -4.53
CA HIS A 61 18.45 -2.88 -4.88
C HIS A 61 19.47 -1.74 -4.82
N LEU A 62 19.12 -0.54 -5.31
CA LEU A 62 20.04 0.61 -5.33
C LEU A 62 20.46 1.07 -3.92
N LYS A 63 19.61 0.92 -2.91
CA LYS A 63 19.95 1.34 -1.53
C LYS A 63 20.87 0.35 -0.80
N ARG A 64 21.02 -0.88 -1.31
CA ARG A 64 21.91 -1.90 -0.74
C ARG A 64 23.36 -1.77 -1.23
N GLU A 65 23.55 -1.23 -2.43
CA GLU A 65 24.87 -1.07 -3.07
C GLU A 65 25.66 0.11 -2.47
N PHE A 66 25.01 1.21 -2.09
CA PHE A 66 25.71 2.40 -1.57
C PHE A 66 26.01 2.38 -0.06
N ALA A 67 25.56 1.36 0.69
CA ALA A 67 25.76 1.26 2.14
C ALA A 67 26.92 0.32 2.55
N ALA A 68 27.52 -0.40 1.59
CA ALA A 68 28.69 -1.24 1.86
C ALA A 68 29.99 -0.43 1.72
N GLY A 69 30.33 0.33 2.77
CA GLY A 69 31.68 0.87 2.93
C GLY A 69 32.76 -0.23 2.88
N PRO A 70 34.02 0.11 2.59
CA PRO A 70 35.08 -0.86 2.32
C PRO A 70 35.26 -1.81 3.51
N LYS A 71 35.06 -3.10 3.28
CA LYS A 71 35.26 -4.13 4.31
C LYS A 71 36.71 -4.10 4.78
N HIS A 72 36.94 -3.71 6.03
CA HIS A 72 38.22 -3.87 6.70
C HIS A 72 38.62 -5.34 6.69
N VAL A 73 39.60 -5.68 5.86
CA VAL A 73 40.21 -7.00 5.77
C VAL A 73 41.06 -7.19 7.04
N LYS A 74 40.51 -7.89 8.05
CA LYS A 74 41.31 -8.40 9.18
C LYS A 74 42.24 -9.50 8.65
N LYS A 75 43.41 -9.12 8.15
CA LYS A 75 44.55 -10.03 8.01
C LYS A 75 45.19 -10.20 9.39
N HIS A 76 45.59 -11.44 9.68
CA HIS A 76 46.72 -11.89 10.51
C HIS A 76 46.31 -13.09 11.38
N ARG A 77 47.09 -14.14 11.53
CA ARG A 77 48.23 -14.74 10.82
C ARG A 77 48.35 -16.10 11.51
N LYS A 78 48.18 -17.23 10.80
CA LYS A 78 48.35 -18.56 11.43
C LYS A 78 49.81 -18.73 11.82
N THR A 79 50.13 -18.64 13.11
CA THR A 79 51.44 -19.06 13.63
C THR A 79 51.41 -20.56 13.86
N ARG A 80 51.87 -21.27 12.83
CA ARG A 80 52.41 -22.62 12.90
C ARG A 80 53.60 -22.59 13.85
N ARG A 81 53.53 -23.25 15.01
CA ARG A 81 54.74 -23.70 15.72
C ARG A 81 54.55 -25.14 16.18
N LYS A 82 55.22 -26.02 15.43
CA LYS A 82 55.73 -27.32 15.89
C LYS A 82 56.45 -27.12 17.22
N LYS A 83 56.16 -27.93 18.22
CA LYS A 83 57.12 -28.87 18.79
C LYS A 83 56.40 -29.90 19.64
#